data_AF-A0A061IY58-F1
#
_entry.id   AF-A0A061IY58-F1
#
_cell.length_a   1.000
_cell.length_b   1.000
_cell.length_c   1.000
_cell.angle_alpha   90.00
_cell.angle_beta   90.00
_cell.angle_gamma   90.00
#
_symmetry.space_group_name_H-M   'P 1'
#
loop_
_entity.id
_entity.type
_entity.pdbx_description
1 polymer ?
#
loop_
_entity_poly.entity_id
_entity_poly.type
_entity_poly.pdbx_seq_one_letter_code
_entity_poly.pdbx_strand_id
1 'polypeptide(L)'
;MGVSTSHIVVSFRGSQNIPNWILNLDFYHTPYTKPNCTGCKVHDGFLISFASLQGRMWQYLQDLVGAHPRLPVLITGHSLGGAMANLAAAEFASRPYASGAVPRIELYTFGAPRVGNAAFSDWLLALFCSGGHEMYRITHSRDPVPHLPPMYMGFEHGPHEVWYDNAGSTGYRNCSDEGGTECPAKSTAEDPACSNSILPIHLPDHLLYLGECTSCVCVSDDTPSDALLRLSPELEWVIAMDYVYQQERIKRRLSPLYATFS
;
A
#
# COMPACT_ATOMS: atom_id res chain seq x y z
N MET A 1 -18.62 3.87 3.64
CA MET A 1 -18.69 4.44 2.29
C MET A 1 -19.62 5.64 2.34
N GLY A 2 -19.41 6.63 1.49
CA GLY A 2 -20.25 7.82 1.39
C GLY A 2 -20.14 8.47 0.03
N VAL A 3 -20.86 9.55 -0.18
CA VAL A 3 -20.84 10.32 -1.44
C VAL A 3 -20.49 11.76 -1.10
N SER A 4 -19.57 12.31 -1.88
CA SER A 4 -19.22 13.73 -1.89
C SER A 4 -19.70 14.36 -3.20
N THR A 5 -19.44 15.65 -3.39
CA THR A 5 -19.78 16.34 -4.65
C THR A 5 -18.99 15.83 -5.86
N SER A 6 -17.84 15.19 -5.64
CA SER A 6 -16.93 14.75 -6.70
C SER A 6 -16.65 13.25 -6.72
N HIS A 7 -16.85 12.52 -5.62
CA HIS A 7 -16.47 11.11 -5.51
C HIS A 7 -17.48 10.30 -4.69
N ILE A 8 -17.59 9.02 -5.02
CA ILE A 8 -18.01 7.99 -4.06
C ILE A 8 -16.79 7.59 -3.25
N VAL A 9 -16.83 7.68 -1.93
CA VAL A 9 -15.68 7.44 -1.06
C VAL A 9 -15.83 6.13 -0.29
N VAL A 10 -14.83 5.26 -0.38
CA VAL A 10 -14.67 4.03 0.38
C VAL A 10 -13.43 4.17 1.26
N SER A 11 -13.63 4.31 2.57
CA SER A 11 -12.52 4.42 3.53
C SER A 11 -12.47 3.20 4.43
N PHE A 12 -11.27 2.69 4.66
CA PHE A 12 -10.98 1.62 5.62
C PHE A 12 -10.16 2.16 6.78
N ARG A 13 -10.55 1.80 8.00
CA ARG A 13 -9.82 2.14 9.21
C ARG A 13 -8.64 1.19 9.40
N GLY A 14 -7.50 1.71 9.88
CA GLY A 14 -6.38 0.92 10.37
C GLY A 14 -6.61 0.27 11.74
N SER A 15 -5.55 -0.34 12.27
CA SER A 15 -5.56 -1.01 13.59
C SER A 15 -5.73 0.00 14.73
N GLN A 16 -6.49 -0.37 15.78
CA GLN A 16 -6.63 0.48 16.96
C GLN A 16 -5.38 0.49 17.85
N ASN A 17 -4.63 -0.61 17.83
CA ASN A 17 -3.37 -0.76 18.55
C ASN A 17 -2.31 -1.19 17.53
N ILE A 18 -1.69 -0.19 16.91
CA ILE A 18 -0.71 -0.38 15.84
C ILE A 18 0.55 -1.10 16.36
N PRO A 19 1.16 -0.72 17.51
CA PRO A 19 2.31 -1.45 18.04
C PRO A 19 2.00 -2.95 18.21
N ASN A 20 0.87 -3.29 18.84
CA ASN A 20 0.48 -4.68 19.02
C ASN A 20 0.15 -5.39 17.69
N TRP A 21 -0.44 -4.69 16.73
CA TRP A 21 -0.72 -5.29 15.42
C TRP A 21 0.57 -5.63 14.68
N ILE A 22 1.56 -4.73 14.67
CA ILE A 22 2.86 -4.97 14.04
C ILE A 22 3.56 -6.17 14.71
N LEU A 23 3.48 -6.28 16.03
CA LEU A 23 4.05 -7.39 16.81
C LEU A 23 3.45 -8.76 16.51
N ASN A 24 2.16 -8.83 16.17
CA ASN A 24 1.45 -10.09 15.89
C ASN A 24 1.25 -10.34 14.38
N LEU A 25 1.98 -9.61 13.53
CA LEU A 25 1.79 -9.73 12.09
C LEU A 25 2.47 -11.01 11.57
N ASP A 26 1.65 -11.99 11.20
CA ASP A 26 2.11 -13.22 10.55
C ASP A 26 2.26 -13.02 9.03
N PHE A 27 3.36 -13.49 8.45
CA PHE A 27 3.69 -13.26 7.03
C PHE A 27 3.24 -14.40 6.10
N TYR A 28 2.02 -14.91 6.29
CA TYR A 28 1.49 -16.00 5.48
C TYR A 28 0.87 -15.52 4.18
N HIS A 29 1.32 -16.11 3.07
CA HIS A 29 0.65 -16.01 1.78
C HIS A 29 -0.52 -16.97 1.68
N THR A 30 -1.61 -16.51 1.07
CA THR A 30 -2.72 -17.35 0.61
C THR A 30 -2.97 -17.11 -0.87
N PRO A 31 -3.35 -18.13 -1.66
CA PRO A 31 -3.69 -17.95 -3.07
C PRO A 31 -4.81 -16.92 -3.28
N TYR A 32 -4.61 -15.99 -4.21
CA TYR A 32 -5.63 -15.02 -4.59
C TYR A 32 -6.15 -15.32 -5.99
N THR A 33 -7.31 -15.96 -6.07
CA THR A 33 -7.86 -16.46 -7.32
C THR A 33 -8.78 -15.42 -7.97
N LYS A 34 -8.30 -14.82 -9.07
CA LYS A 34 -9.09 -13.94 -9.96
C LYS A 34 -8.80 -14.26 -11.42
N PRO A 35 -9.74 -13.94 -12.34
CA PRO A 35 -9.45 -14.00 -13.77
C PRO A 35 -8.16 -13.23 -14.11
N ASN A 36 -7.30 -13.86 -14.91
CA ASN A 36 -6.01 -13.32 -15.35
C ASN A 36 -4.98 -13.04 -14.24
N CYS A 37 -5.21 -13.50 -13.00
CA CYS A 37 -4.29 -13.36 -11.87
C CYS A 37 -3.51 -14.67 -11.62
N THR A 38 -2.60 -15.03 -12.52
CA THR A 38 -1.85 -16.29 -12.42
C THR A 38 -0.74 -16.20 -11.36
N GLY A 39 -0.74 -17.12 -10.40
CA GLY A 39 0.29 -17.16 -9.34
C GLY A 39 0.15 -16.06 -8.28
N CYS A 40 -0.94 -15.29 -8.31
CA CYS A 40 -1.23 -14.27 -7.34
C CYS A 40 -1.40 -14.85 -5.94
N LYS A 41 -0.73 -14.23 -4.98
CA LYS A 41 -0.88 -14.51 -3.56
C LYS A 41 -0.98 -13.20 -2.80
N VAL A 42 -1.82 -13.19 -1.79
CA VAL A 42 -1.99 -12.05 -0.88
C VAL A 42 -1.75 -12.50 0.55
N HIS A 43 -1.59 -11.54 1.45
CA HIS A 43 -1.51 -11.81 2.88
C HIS A 43 -2.83 -12.44 3.38
N ASP A 44 -2.73 -13.57 4.07
CA ASP A 44 -3.88 -14.36 4.52
C ASP A 44 -4.80 -13.56 5.46
N GLY A 45 -4.24 -13.00 6.54
CA GLY A 45 -4.99 -12.16 7.48
C GLY A 45 -5.70 -10.96 6.85
N PHE A 46 -5.10 -10.28 5.86
CA PHE A 46 -5.73 -9.16 5.17
C PHE A 46 -6.91 -9.63 4.32
N LEU A 47 -6.75 -10.75 3.60
CA LEU A 47 -7.81 -11.34 2.80
C LEU A 47 -8.99 -11.78 3.66
N ILE A 48 -8.74 -12.47 4.78
CA ILE A 48 -9.78 -12.87 5.74
C ILE A 48 -10.54 -11.66 6.26
N SER A 49 -9.81 -10.61 6.67
CA SER A 49 -10.40 -9.37 7.19
C SER A 49 -11.31 -8.71 6.15
N PHE A 50 -10.84 -8.60 4.90
CA PHE A 50 -11.61 -8.02 3.80
C PHE A 50 -12.82 -8.87 3.40
N ALA A 51 -12.67 -10.20 3.31
CA ALA A 51 -13.74 -11.11 2.90
C ALA A 51 -14.99 -11.00 3.78
N SER A 52 -14.81 -10.72 5.07
CA SER A 52 -15.93 -10.51 6.02
C SER A 52 -16.83 -9.29 5.70
N LEU A 53 -16.30 -8.31 4.96
CA LEU A 53 -16.99 -7.07 4.59
C LEU A 53 -17.40 -7.03 3.12
N GLN A 54 -16.63 -7.70 2.28
CA GLN A 54 -16.69 -7.66 0.82
C GLN A 54 -18.11 -7.79 0.24
N GLY A 55 -18.92 -8.73 0.72
CA GLY A 55 -20.28 -8.95 0.19
C GLY A 55 -21.20 -7.74 0.37
N ARG A 56 -21.28 -7.21 1.60
CA ARG A 56 -22.10 -6.03 1.92
C ARG A 56 -21.56 -4.77 1.25
N MET A 57 -20.23 -4.62 1.23
CA MET A 57 -19.57 -3.50 0.56
C MET A 57 -19.86 -3.48 -0.94
N TRP A 58 -19.82 -4.64 -1.60
CA TRP A 58 -20.10 -4.76 -3.03
C TRP A 58 -21.54 -4.36 -3.37
N GLN A 59 -22.53 -4.80 -2.57
CA GLN A 59 -23.92 -4.40 -2.77
C GLN A 59 -24.09 -2.89 -2.64
N TYR A 60 -23.58 -2.32 -1.55
CA TYR A 60 -23.72 -0.88 -1.30
C TYR A 60 -23.00 -0.03 -2.34
N LEU A 61 -21.82 -0.46 -2.79
CA LEU A 61 -21.10 0.24 -3.85
C LEU A 61 -21.89 0.25 -5.17
N GLN A 62 -22.51 -0.87 -5.55
CA GLN A 62 -23.32 -0.92 -6.76
C GLN A 62 -24.51 0.05 -6.70
N ASP A 63 -25.18 0.15 -5.55
CA ASP A 63 -26.28 1.10 -5.37
C ASP A 63 -25.79 2.56 -5.54
N LEU A 64 -24.64 2.90 -4.94
CA LEU A 64 -24.06 4.24 -5.06
C LEU A 64 -23.59 4.55 -6.48
N VAL A 65 -22.93 3.60 -7.16
CA VAL A 65 -22.50 3.75 -8.55
C VAL A 65 -23.71 3.88 -9.49
N GLY A 66 -24.79 3.14 -9.23
CA GLY A 66 -26.04 3.26 -9.97
C GLY A 66 -26.71 4.63 -9.78
N ALA A 67 -26.70 5.16 -8.56
CA ALA A 67 -27.25 6.49 -8.25
C ALA A 67 -26.36 7.64 -8.76
N HIS A 68 -25.04 7.42 -8.87
CA HIS A 68 -24.05 8.43 -9.23
C HIS A 68 -23.08 7.96 -10.33
N PRO A 69 -23.57 7.63 -11.54
CA PRO A 69 -22.80 6.92 -12.58
C PRO A 69 -21.63 7.70 -13.18
N ARG A 70 -21.52 9.01 -12.89
CA ARG A 70 -20.44 9.88 -13.37
C ARG A 70 -19.36 10.13 -12.31
N LEU A 71 -19.59 9.73 -11.06
CA LEU A 71 -18.61 9.96 -10.00
C LEU A 71 -17.57 8.83 -10.01
N PRO A 72 -16.26 9.14 -9.98
CA PRO A 72 -15.24 8.16 -9.67
C PRO A 72 -15.40 7.61 -8.24
N VAL A 73 -14.82 6.44 -8.03
CA VAL A 73 -14.76 5.78 -6.71
C VAL A 73 -13.37 6.00 -6.12
N LEU A 74 -13.30 6.82 -5.08
CA LEU A 74 -12.10 7.01 -4.27
C LEU A 74 -12.05 5.94 -3.17
N ILE A 75 -11.01 5.13 -3.15
CA ILE A 75 -10.75 4.10 -2.16
C ILE A 75 -9.52 4.49 -1.37
N THR A 76 -9.63 4.50 -0.05
CA THR A 76 -8.53 4.93 0.82
C THR A 76 -8.46 4.16 2.13
N GLY A 77 -7.28 4.20 2.75
CA GLY A 77 -7.06 3.67 4.07
C GLY A 77 -5.64 3.92 4.56
N HIS A 78 -5.50 4.01 5.88
CA HIS A 78 -4.22 4.12 6.57
C HIS A 78 -3.84 2.78 7.21
N SER A 79 -2.55 2.44 7.26
CA SER A 79 -2.05 1.23 7.93
C SER A 79 -2.69 -0.05 7.38
N LEU A 80 -3.18 -0.94 8.25
CA LEU A 80 -4.02 -2.10 7.88
C LEU A 80 -5.21 -1.71 6.98
N GLY A 81 -5.78 -0.53 7.15
CA GLY A 81 -6.85 -0.02 6.29
C GLY A 81 -6.37 0.19 4.85
N GLY A 82 -5.12 0.57 4.64
CA GLY A 82 -4.50 0.65 3.32
C GLY A 82 -4.36 -0.73 2.65
N ALA A 83 -4.09 -1.78 3.43
CA ALA A 83 -4.08 -3.15 2.92
C ALA A 83 -5.49 -3.59 2.46
N MET A 84 -6.51 -3.30 3.27
CA MET A 84 -7.90 -3.56 2.90
C MET A 84 -8.35 -2.73 1.70
N ALA A 85 -7.88 -1.49 1.58
CA ALA A 85 -8.15 -0.62 0.44
C ALA A 85 -7.59 -1.21 -0.86
N ASN A 86 -6.37 -1.75 -0.85
CA ASN A 86 -5.80 -2.46 -2.01
C ASN A 86 -6.65 -3.67 -2.44
N LEU A 87 -7.05 -4.52 -1.49
CA LEU A 87 -7.90 -5.68 -1.77
C LEU A 87 -9.29 -5.27 -2.28
N ALA A 88 -9.84 -4.18 -1.73
CA ALA A 88 -11.11 -3.61 -2.20
C ALA A 88 -11.00 -3.07 -3.61
N ALA A 89 -9.91 -2.37 -3.92
CA ALA A 89 -9.68 -1.81 -5.25
C ALA A 89 -9.47 -2.91 -6.30
N ALA A 90 -8.67 -3.94 -5.97
CA ALA A 90 -8.56 -5.16 -6.75
C ALA A 90 -9.93 -5.79 -7.03
N GLU A 91 -10.80 -5.82 -6.02
CA GLU A 91 -12.11 -6.44 -6.16
C GLU A 91 -13.09 -5.59 -6.97
N PHE A 92 -13.11 -4.29 -6.73
CA PHE A 92 -14.03 -3.37 -7.39
C PHE A 92 -13.61 -3.08 -8.83
N ALA A 93 -12.34 -3.19 -9.18
CA ALA A 93 -11.86 -3.04 -10.55
C ALA A 93 -12.05 -4.32 -11.39
N SER A 94 -12.03 -5.51 -10.77
CA SER A 94 -12.10 -6.80 -11.50
C SER A 94 -13.50 -7.41 -11.61
N ARG A 95 -14.47 -6.91 -10.85
CA ARG A 95 -15.85 -7.43 -10.86
C ARG A 95 -16.73 -6.74 -11.91
N PRO A 96 -17.65 -7.48 -12.54
CA PRO A 96 -18.64 -6.90 -13.45
C PRO A 96 -19.71 -6.11 -12.67
N TYR A 97 -19.93 -4.85 -13.06
CA TYR A 97 -21.04 -4.04 -12.54
C TYR A 97 -22.32 -4.29 -13.36
N ALA A 98 -23.48 -4.21 -12.71
CA ALA A 98 -24.78 -4.34 -13.38
C ALA A 98 -25.01 -3.27 -14.47
N SER A 99 -24.37 -2.11 -14.36
CA SER A 99 -24.37 -1.04 -15.37
C SER A 99 -23.61 -1.41 -16.65
N GLY A 100 -22.80 -2.47 -16.64
CA GLY A 100 -21.91 -2.87 -17.73
C GLY A 100 -20.60 -2.07 -17.81
N ALA A 101 -20.42 -1.04 -16.99
CA ALA A 101 -19.21 -0.22 -16.94
C ALA A 101 -18.66 -0.13 -15.52
N VAL A 102 -17.36 -0.39 -15.38
CA VAL A 102 -16.60 -0.18 -14.13
C VAL A 102 -16.38 1.34 -13.97
N PRO A 103 -16.74 1.95 -12.84
CA PRO A 103 -16.42 3.36 -12.59
C PRO A 103 -14.90 3.54 -12.51
N ARG A 104 -14.40 4.73 -12.85
CA ARG A 104 -12.98 5.03 -12.62
C ARG A 104 -12.68 4.92 -11.12
N ILE A 105 -11.67 4.13 -10.77
CA ILE A 105 -11.22 3.91 -9.40
C ILE A 105 -9.96 4.72 -9.15
N GLU A 106 -9.90 5.37 -7.99
CA GLU A 106 -8.75 6.06 -7.46
C GLU A 106 -8.37 5.41 -6.13
N LEU A 107 -7.16 4.88 -6.01
CA LEU A 107 -6.66 4.23 -4.80
C LEU A 107 -5.58 5.10 -4.15
N TYR A 108 -5.85 5.62 -2.95
CA TYR A 108 -4.88 6.39 -2.17
C TYR A 108 -4.66 5.71 -0.83
N THR A 109 -3.46 5.22 -0.58
CA THR A 109 -3.13 4.53 0.68
C THR A 109 -2.04 5.26 1.45
N PHE A 110 -2.11 5.24 2.77
CA PHE A 110 -1.20 5.95 3.66
C PHE A 110 -0.54 4.95 4.61
N GLY A 111 0.78 4.79 4.54
CA GLY A 111 1.50 3.85 5.41
C GLY A 111 1.01 2.41 5.29
N ALA A 112 0.59 1.99 4.09
CA ALA A 112 0.07 0.66 3.88
C ALA A 112 1.19 -0.39 3.88
N PRO A 113 0.98 -1.57 4.49
CA PRO A 113 1.90 -2.70 4.37
C PRO A 113 1.82 -3.32 2.97
N ARG A 114 2.82 -4.14 2.60
CA ARG A 114 2.78 -4.96 1.38
C ARG A 114 1.62 -5.94 1.45
N VAL A 115 0.83 -6.02 0.38
CA VAL A 115 -0.46 -6.77 0.41
C VAL A 115 -0.34 -8.14 -0.22
N GLY A 116 0.54 -8.30 -1.22
CA GLY A 116 0.69 -9.56 -1.93
C GLY A 116 2.07 -9.71 -2.55
N ASN A 117 2.21 -10.74 -3.37
CA ASN A 117 3.43 -11.01 -4.12
C ASN A 117 3.50 -10.17 -5.41
N ALA A 118 4.65 -10.22 -6.08
CA ALA A 118 4.88 -9.56 -7.37
C ALA A 118 3.74 -9.84 -8.39
N ALA A 119 3.29 -11.09 -8.49
CA ALA A 119 2.21 -11.46 -9.41
C ALA A 119 0.88 -10.75 -9.11
N PHE A 120 0.53 -10.57 -7.83
CA PHE A 120 -0.64 -9.78 -7.45
C PHE A 120 -0.47 -8.30 -7.80
N SER A 121 0.71 -7.73 -7.50
CA SER A 121 1.01 -6.31 -7.78
C SER A 121 1.04 -6.01 -9.29
N ASP A 122 1.64 -6.90 -10.10
CA ASP A 122 1.65 -6.84 -11.56
C ASP A 122 0.23 -6.89 -12.14
N TRP A 123 -0.57 -7.85 -11.66
CA TRP A 123 -1.95 -8.01 -12.11
C TRP A 123 -2.81 -6.79 -11.77
N LEU A 124 -2.69 -6.27 -10.54
CA LEU A 124 -3.44 -5.10 -10.12
C LEU A 124 -3.05 -3.86 -10.92
N LEU A 125 -1.75 -3.66 -11.18
CA LEU A 125 -1.25 -2.60 -12.04
C LEU A 125 -1.81 -2.70 -13.46
N ALA A 126 -1.76 -3.89 -14.08
CA ALA A 126 -2.30 -4.11 -15.42
C ALA A 126 -3.81 -3.84 -15.48
N LEU A 127 -4.55 -4.24 -14.45
CA LEU A 127 -5.97 -3.96 -14.31
C LEU A 127 -6.24 -2.45 -14.21
N PHE A 128 -5.46 -1.74 -13.42
CA PHE A 128 -5.62 -0.29 -13.26
C PHE A 128 -5.29 0.47 -14.55
N CYS A 129 -4.21 0.10 -15.20
CA CYS A 129 -3.81 0.70 -16.47
C CYS A 129 -4.83 0.49 -17.59
N SER A 130 -5.38 -0.72 -17.72
CA SER A 130 -6.40 -0.99 -18.73
C SER A 130 -7.75 -0.36 -18.41
N GLY A 131 -8.06 -0.16 -17.13
CA GLY A 131 -9.31 0.45 -16.66
C GLY A 131 -9.27 1.98 -16.54
N GLY A 132 -8.15 2.64 -16.84
CA GLY A 132 -7.98 4.08 -16.60
C GLY A 132 -8.13 4.46 -15.13
N HIS A 133 -7.69 3.58 -14.23
CA HIS A 133 -7.70 3.76 -12.78
C HIS A 133 -6.35 4.32 -12.30
N GLU A 134 -6.35 4.92 -11.12
CA GLU A 134 -5.15 5.49 -10.52
C GLU A 134 -4.86 4.85 -9.16
N MET A 135 -3.58 4.64 -8.86
CA MET A 135 -3.14 4.19 -7.55
C MET A 135 -1.92 4.99 -7.10
N TYR A 136 -1.92 5.41 -5.84
CA TYR A 136 -0.82 6.09 -5.17
C TYR A 136 -0.62 5.49 -3.77
N ARG A 137 0.62 5.17 -3.46
CA ARG A 137 1.04 4.72 -2.13
C ARG A 137 1.84 5.82 -1.45
N ILE A 138 1.25 6.45 -0.45
CA ILE A 138 1.86 7.55 0.29
C ILE A 138 2.62 6.96 1.47
N THR A 139 3.91 7.28 1.56
CA THR A 139 4.80 6.87 2.65
C THR A 139 5.45 8.10 3.29
N HIS A 140 5.62 8.05 4.62
CA HIS A 140 6.13 9.17 5.39
C HIS A 140 7.42 8.81 6.12
N SER A 141 8.46 9.60 5.89
CA SER A 141 9.75 9.56 6.57
C SER A 141 10.24 8.12 6.79
N ARG A 142 10.30 7.64 8.04
CA ARG A 142 10.84 6.34 8.43
C ARG A 142 9.75 5.40 8.95
N ASP A 143 8.53 5.54 8.45
CA ASP A 143 7.40 4.69 8.79
C ASP A 143 7.75 3.20 8.57
N PRO A 144 7.69 2.35 9.62
CA PRO A 144 8.05 0.93 9.52
C PRO A 144 7.04 0.07 8.73
N VAL A 145 5.76 0.48 8.65
CA VAL A 145 4.68 -0.39 8.15
C VAL A 145 4.80 -0.68 6.66
N PRO A 146 5.14 0.29 5.78
CA PRO A 146 5.43 0.02 4.37
C PRO A 146 6.53 -1.01 4.12
N HIS A 147 7.40 -1.29 5.10
CA HIS A 147 8.48 -2.28 4.97
C HIS A 147 8.07 -3.69 5.41
N LEU A 148 6.78 -3.89 5.74
CA LEU A 148 6.22 -5.17 6.18
C LEU A 148 5.03 -5.60 5.32
N PRO A 149 4.81 -6.91 5.15
CA PRO A 149 5.78 -7.99 5.36
C PRO A 149 7.04 -7.84 4.49
N PRO A 150 8.15 -8.52 4.79
CA PRO A 150 9.40 -8.33 4.06
C PRO A 150 9.35 -8.80 2.61
N MET A 151 10.08 -8.10 1.75
CA MET A 151 10.25 -8.45 0.34
C MET A 151 10.98 -9.78 0.15
N TYR A 152 11.98 -10.09 0.98
CA TYR A 152 12.67 -11.39 0.91
C TYR A 152 11.77 -12.59 1.22
N MET A 153 10.58 -12.36 1.80
CA MET A 153 9.56 -13.39 1.99
C MET A 153 8.59 -13.50 0.80
N GLY A 154 8.79 -12.72 -0.27
CA GLY A 154 7.99 -12.77 -1.49
C GLY A 154 6.79 -11.83 -1.51
N PHE A 155 6.79 -10.78 -0.67
CA PHE A 155 5.85 -9.67 -0.76
C PHE A 155 6.44 -8.53 -1.58
N GLU A 156 5.63 -7.77 -2.31
CA GLU A 156 6.11 -6.64 -3.13
C GLU A 156 4.97 -5.62 -3.28
N HIS A 157 5.27 -4.33 -3.10
CA HIS A 157 4.30 -3.27 -3.37
C HIS A 157 4.04 -3.12 -4.88
N GLY A 158 2.92 -2.47 -5.20
CA GLY A 158 2.75 -1.84 -6.52
C GLY A 158 3.61 -0.57 -6.66
N PRO A 159 3.72 -0.02 -7.88
CA PRO A 159 4.49 1.20 -8.15
C PRO A 159 3.78 2.46 -7.62
N HIS A 160 4.28 3.64 -7.99
CA HIS A 160 3.74 4.96 -7.64
C HIS A 160 3.76 5.24 -6.13
N GLU A 161 4.93 5.05 -5.54
CA GLU A 161 5.17 5.53 -4.19
C GLU A 161 5.38 7.04 -4.20
N VAL A 162 4.64 7.75 -3.36
CA VAL A 162 4.84 9.16 -3.07
C VAL A 162 5.45 9.25 -1.69
N TRP A 163 6.77 9.39 -1.64
CA TRP A 163 7.53 9.44 -0.39
C TRP A 163 7.87 10.88 -0.04
N TYR A 164 7.66 11.25 1.21
CA TYR A 164 8.06 12.55 1.75
C TYR A 164 8.69 12.38 3.13
N ASP A 165 9.80 13.07 3.34
CA ASP A 165 10.57 13.06 4.59
C ASP A 165 10.55 14.46 5.22
N ASN A 166 9.34 14.95 5.51
CA ASN A 166 9.14 16.26 6.12
C ASN A 166 7.82 16.30 6.90
N ALA A 167 7.75 17.23 7.86
CA ALA A 167 6.61 17.41 8.75
C ALA A 167 5.39 18.11 8.11
N GLY A 168 5.05 17.78 6.84
CA GLY A 168 3.86 18.29 6.16
C GLY A 168 4.08 19.44 5.16
N SER A 169 5.29 19.60 4.62
CA SER A 169 5.53 20.45 3.45
C SER A 169 5.10 19.75 2.16
N THR A 170 4.84 20.50 1.08
CA THR A 170 4.49 19.94 -0.23
C THR A 170 5.65 19.28 -0.98
N GLY A 171 6.86 19.22 -0.40
CA GLY A 171 7.99 18.53 -1.01
C GLY A 171 7.83 17.02 -0.92
N TYR A 172 7.76 16.34 -2.06
CA TYR A 172 7.73 14.88 -2.12
C TYR A 172 8.62 14.37 -3.25
N ARG A 173 9.01 13.10 -3.16
CA ARG A 173 9.63 12.34 -4.22
C ARG A 173 8.58 11.39 -4.80
N ASN A 174 8.37 11.45 -6.12
CA ASN A 174 7.64 10.40 -6.81
C ASN A 174 8.62 9.27 -7.15
N CYS A 175 8.37 8.12 -6.58
CA CYS A 175 9.21 6.94 -6.60
C CYS A 175 8.70 5.99 -7.67
N SER A 176 9.62 5.39 -8.42
CA SER A 176 9.31 4.51 -9.57
C SER A 176 8.81 5.20 -10.85
N ASP A 177 8.96 6.53 -10.96
CA ASP A 177 8.63 7.33 -12.15
C ASP A 177 9.83 7.52 -13.09
N GLU A 178 10.54 6.43 -13.45
CA GLU A 178 11.52 6.49 -14.54
C GLU A 178 10.80 6.66 -15.89
N GLY A 179 10.39 7.89 -16.20
CA GLY A 179 9.88 8.28 -17.53
C GLY A 179 8.57 9.05 -17.58
N GLY A 180 7.94 9.38 -16.44
CA GLY A 180 6.70 10.17 -16.40
C GLY A 180 5.52 9.55 -17.16
N THR A 181 5.53 8.22 -17.35
CA THR A 181 4.41 7.53 -18.01
C THR A 181 3.36 7.14 -16.98
N GLU A 182 2.13 7.58 -17.23
CA GLU A 182 0.90 7.35 -16.45
C GLU A 182 0.63 5.86 -16.12
N CYS A 183 1.31 4.95 -16.83
CA CYS A 183 1.36 3.51 -16.58
C CYS A 183 2.72 2.93 -16.98
N PRO A 184 3.67 2.75 -16.04
CA PRO A 184 4.96 2.15 -16.36
C PRO A 184 4.78 0.65 -16.58
N ALA A 185 4.82 0.21 -17.84
CA ALA A 185 4.71 -1.20 -18.23
C ALA A 185 5.90 -2.09 -17.81
N LYS A 186 6.84 -1.63 -16.98
CA LYS A 186 8.16 -2.28 -16.85
C LYS A 186 8.75 -2.46 -15.46
N SER A 187 8.18 -1.93 -14.37
CA SER A 187 8.77 -2.18 -13.05
C SER A 187 7.76 -2.01 -11.92
N THR A 188 7.28 -3.13 -11.36
CA THR A 188 6.62 -3.20 -10.04
C THR A 188 7.61 -3.31 -8.90
N ALA A 189 8.91 -3.29 -9.19
CA ALA A 189 9.91 -3.28 -8.14
C ALA A 189 9.89 -1.94 -7.40
N GLU A 190 9.72 -2.02 -6.09
CA GLU A 190 9.85 -0.87 -5.19
C GLU A 190 11.15 -0.12 -5.44
N ASP A 191 11.08 1.20 -5.44
CA ASP A 191 12.26 2.05 -5.58
C ASP A 191 13.07 2.02 -4.27
N PRO A 192 14.28 1.44 -4.28
CA PRO A 192 15.11 1.34 -3.09
C PRO A 192 15.74 2.68 -2.68
N ALA A 193 15.62 3.73 -3.51
CA ALA A 193 16.09 5.07 -3.21
C ALA A 193 15.03 5.93 -2.48
N CYS A 194 13.83 5.40 -2.20
CA CYS A 194 12.75 6.09 -1.49
C CYS A 194 12.65 5.71 -0.02
N SER A 195 11.47 5.37 0.52
CA SER A 195 11.36 4.98 1.93
C SER A 195 12.27 3.79 2.26
N ASN A 196 12.52 2.91 1.29
CA ASN A 196 13.45 1.78 1.42
C ASN A 196 14.93 2.18 1.54
N SER A 197 15.27 3.47 1.45
CA SER A 197 16.64 3.98 1.59
C SER A 197 17.02 4.34 3.02
N ILE A 198 16.06 4.44 3.95
CA ILE A 198 16.28 5.01 5.28
C ILE A 198 16.18 3.96 6.40
N LEU A 199 17.20 3.97 7.27
CA LEU A 199 17.24 3.27 8.56
C LEU A 199 17.97 4.16 9.58
N PRO A 200 17.69 4.03 10.90
CA PRO A 200 16.69 3.15 11.51
C PRO A 200 15.26 3.67 11.30
N ILE A 201 14.28 2.76 11.35
CA ILE A 201 12.84 3.07 11.29
C ILE A 201 12.35 3.82 12.55
N HIS A 202 11.21 4.50 12.43
CA HIS A 202 10.63 5.30 13.52
C HIS A 202 9.09 5.18 13.51
N LEU A 203 8.54 4.43 14.48
CA LEU A 203 7.10 4.14 14.54
C LEU A 203 6.20 5.38 14.63
N PRO A 204 6.57 6.48 15.33
CA PRO A 204 5.76 7.69 15.32
C PRO A 204 5.50 8.28 13.93
N ASP A 205 6.40 8.07 12.96
CA ASP A 205 6.21 8.56 11.59
C ASP A 205 5.01 7.88 10.90
N HIS A 206 4.61 6.69 11.36
CA HIS A 206 3.41 6.01 10.90
C HIS A 206 2.10 6.69 11.35
N LEU A 207 2.15 7.50 12.41
CA LEU A 207 0.97 8.08 13.04
C LEU A 207 0.64 9.50 12.53
N LEU A 208 1.51 10.04 11.68
CA LEU A 208 1.38 11.38 11.11
C LEU A 208 1.47 11.27 9.58
N TYR A 209 0.41 11.68 8.88
CA TYR A 209 0.41 11.72 7.43
C TYR A 209 -0.13 13.06 6.93
N LEU A 210 0.66 13.77 6.12
CA LEU A 210 0.32 15.10 5.56
C LEU A 210 -0.01 16.15 6.63
N GLY A 211 0.63 16.07 7.79
CA GLY A 211 0.34 16.94 8.94
C GLY A 211 -0.91 16.54 9.73
N GLU A 212 -1.64 15.53 9.27
CA GLU A 212 -2.82 14.99 9.92
C GLU A 212 -2.48 13.74 10.74
N CYS A 213 -3.02 13.70 11.95
CA CYS A 213 -2.84 12.57 12.84
C CYS A 213 -3.81 11.45 12.44
N THR A 214 -3.27 10.24 12.25
CA THR A 214 -4.04 9.07 11.77
C THR A 214 -4.56 8.18 12.90
N SER A 215 -4.14 8.46 14.14
CA SER A 215 -4.63 7.81 15.36
C SER A 215 -5.82 8.58 15.96
N CYS A 216 -6.69 7.89 16.70
CA CYS A 216 -7.75 8.54 17.48
C CYS A 216 -7.19 9.38 18.65
N VAL A 217 -5.92 9.17 19.02
CA VAL A 217 -5.20 9.94 20.04
C VAL A 217 -3.86 10.38 19.45
N CYS A 218 -3.65 11.69 19.43
CA CYS A 218 -2.44 12.32 18.93
C CYS A 218 -1.59 12.71 20.13
N VAL A 219 -0.37 12.18 20.21
CA VAL A 219 0.55 12.47 21.30
C VAL A 219 1.08 13.90 21.09
N SER A 220 0.52 14.87 21.80
CA SER A 220 1.10 16.20 21.93
C SER A 220 2.06 16.19 23.12
N ASP A 221 3.37 16.21 22.88
CA ASP A 221 4.51 16.43 23.83
C ASP A 221 4.52 15.79 25.24
N ASP A 222 3.46 15.09 25.67
CA ASP A 222 3.31 14.42 26.95
C ASP A 222 3.14 12.92 26.68
N THR A 223 4.31 12.27 26.67
CA THR A 223 4.60 10.85 26.47
C THR A 223 3.61 9.85 27.12
N PRO A 224 3.13 8.83 26.39
CA PRO A 224 3.37 7.46 26.82
C PRO A 224 4.87 7.21 26.66
N SER A 225 5.55 6.64 27.67
CA SER A 225 7.01 6.44 27.63
C SER A 225 7.47 5.92 26.27
N ASP A 226 8.54 6.48 25.69
CA ASP A 226 9.22 6.05 24.46
C ASP A 226 9.30 4.52 24.27
N ALA A 227 9.30 3.75 25.36
CA ALA A 227 9.26 2.30 25.35
C ALA A 227 8.01 1.67 24.68
N LEU A 228 6.84 2.33 24.67
CA LEU A 228 5.59 1.78 24.09
C LEU A 228 5.46 2.01 22.58
N LEU A 229 6.25 2.94 22.02
CA LEU A 229 6.28 3.25 20.59
C LEU A 229 7.57 2.75 19.93
N ARG A 230 8.27 1.81 20.57
CA ARG A 230 9.38 1.09 19.95
C ARG A 230 8.89 -0.22 19.37
N LEU A 231 9.44 -0.56 18.20
CA LEU A 231 9.27 -1.89 17.65
C LEU A 231 10.06 -2.88 18.50
N SER A 232 9.66 -4.16 18.45
CA SER A 232 10.49 -5.17 19.08
C SER A 232 11.80 -5.34 18.32
N PRO A 233 12.89 -5.76 18.98
CA PRO A 233 14.18 -6.01 18.32
C PRO A 233 14.06 -7.00 17.15
N GLU A 234 13.15 -7.97 17.23
CA GLU A 234 12.89 -8.94 16.17
C GLU A 234 12.35 -8.26 14.90
N LEU A 235 11.42 -7.31 15.05
CA LEU A 235 10.84 -6.60 13.90
C LEU A 235 11.77 -5.55 13.32
N GLU A 236 12.54 -4.87 14.17
CA GLU A 236 13.63 -4.00 13.69
C GLU A 236 14.63 -4.82 12.86
N TRP A 237 14.98 -6.03 13.31
CA TRP A 237 15.88 -6.92 12.58
C TRP A 237 15.28 -7.42 11.27
N VAL A 238 14.00 -7.80 11.27
CA VAL A 238 13.27 -8.20 10.06
C VAL A 238 13.29 -7.09 9.00
N ILE A 239 13.02 -5.84 9.40
CA ILE A 239 13.05 -4.69 8.50
C ILE A 239 14.48 -4.36 8.05
N ALA A 240 15.47 -4.46 8.94
CA ALA A 240 16.88 -4.25 8.58
C ALA A 240 17.37 -5.31 7.58
N MET A 241 16.95 -6.56 7.71
CA MET A 241 17.26 -7.61 6.75
C MET A 241 16.57 -7.37 5.40
N ASP A 242 15.34 -6.85 5.41
CA ASP A 242 14.66 -6.45 4.19
C ASP A 242 15.39 -5.32 3.46
N TYR A 243 15.82 -4.30 4.20
CA TYR A 243 16.67 -3.24 3.68
C TYR A 243 17.92 -3.80 3.00
N VAL A 244 18.68 -4.68 3.68
CA VAL A 244 19.88 -5.31 3.10
C VAL A 244 19.54 -6.09 1.84
N TYR A 245 18.47 -6.88 1.86
CA TYR A 245 18.02 -7.66 0.70
C TYR A 245 17.72 -6.77 -0.52
N GLN A 246 17.03 -5.65 -0.30
CA GLN A 246 16.72 -4.68 -1.34
C GLN A 246 17.97 -3.99 -1.89
N GLN A 247 18.90 -3.56 -1.02
CA GLN A 247 20.16 -2.95 -1.45
C GLN A 247 21.04 -3.92 -2.25
N GLU A 248 21.06 -5.20 -1.90
CA GLU A 248 21.78 -6.22 -2.67
C GLU A 248 21.14 -6.52 -4.04
N ARG A 249 19.79 -6.46 -4.16
CA ARG A 249 19.10 -6.55 -5.47
C ARG A 249 19.57 -5.46 -6.43
N ILE A 250 19.78 -4.23 -5.95
CA ILE A 250 20.30 -3.12 -6.76
C ILE A 250 21.70 -3.42 -7.26
N LYS A 251 22.62 -3.79 -6.36
CA LYS A 251 24.02 -4.08 -6.71
C LYS A 251 24.12 -5.17 -7.76
N ARG A 252 23.29 -6.21 -7.66
CA ARG A 252 23.21 -7.29 -8.66
C ARG A 252 22.69 -6.81 -10.01
N ARG A 253 21.70 -5.90 -10.04
CA ARG A 253 21.22 -5.27 -11.29
C ARG A 253 22.29 -4.39 -11.95
N LEU A 254 23.12 -3.70 -11.17
CA LEU A 254 24.19 -2.83 -11.68
C LEU A 254 25.48 -3.58 -12.06
N SER A 255 25.71 -4.78 -11.51
CA SER A 255 26.92 -5.59 -11.76
C SER A 255 27.21 -5.88 -13.25
N PRO A 256 26.23 -6.30 -14.08
CA PRO A 256 26.49 -6.49 -15.52
C PRO A 256 26.74 -5.18 -16.30
N LEU A 257 26.35 -4.01 -15.77
CA LEU A 257 26.62 -2.71 -16.40
C LEU A 257 28.07 -2.24 -16.18
N TYR A 258 28.72 -2.67 -15.09
CA TYR A 258 30.13 -2.38 -14.84
C TYR A 258 31.08 -3.26 -15.65
N ALA A 259 30.69 -4.50 -15.96
CA ALA A 259 31.50 -5.42 -16.78
C ALA A 259 31.66 -4.99 -18.25
N THR A 260 30.86 -4.02 -18.70
CA THR A 260 30.95 -3.42 -20.05
C THR A 260 31.84 -2.17 -20.13
N PHE A 261 32.38 -1.69 -19.01
CA PHE A 261 33.28 -0.52 -18.94
C PHE A 261 34.73 -0.88 -18.55
N SER A 262 35.09 -2.16 -18.60
CA SER A 262 36.43 -2.69 -18.28
C SER A 262 37.02 -3.48 -19.44
#